data_AF-A0A9W6WBD5-F1
#
_entry.id   AF-A0A9W6WBD5-F1
#
_cell.length_a   1.000
_cell.length_b   1.000
_cell.length_c   1.000
_cell.angle_alpha   90.00
_cell.angle_beta   90.00
_cell.angle_gamma   90.00
#
_symmetry.space_group_name_H-M   'P 1'
#
loop_
_entity.id
_entity.type
_entity.pdbx_description
1 polymer ?
#
loop_
_entity_poly.entity_id
_entity_poly.type
_entity_poly.pdbx_seq_one_letter_code
_entity_poly.pdbx_strand_id
1 'polypeptide(L)'
;MSKLPKASLVVLESWSDSSLAKLPHDDLLSLKSYLISNKYQHFIKEDNKIFLLDSVFSQIFNSLKNSEGLSDYRIIACDCLSIWILRSNQIISISSVTEIEYNHLVSHLLDEETLTFLYQYVIDFWSDAGSSLSNALKDMFSKLLILMNNLEFNDKENFKNNLIKNWLINIFNNLSYTTRVYYFMVENLSKNLLDEPDFVLNYNKNFLTNSIKIMYSSTLANISSKAIQTVLKNLYTLKYEKESKDLEWLNIWCNTVIENLYDVNLKKNISTYLLPYLFKISKDSTIEFISIIKEKVNNSSDNNKGNEIGKDISLLLECLKIAQELAIIVEPFDIDQNIEPIISIKDLKLLLINENPFFRISSLSLLTFSPKNSKVIKPYIFNIIYEFLPILFIENDIEIRNILFSILKNFIIRIRDSSYSINREVLNLNKKLNKKKLNNDELMLIDNLKVSLNDYQDFLNKLIDLIHLNLLPGLSYQKVSFALKLLNCIIKSDCY
;
A
#
# COMPACT_ATOMS: atom_id res chain seq x y z
N MET A 1 7.34 -14.87 34.31
CA MET A 1 6.31 -15.86 33.96
C MET A 1 5.74 -16.46 35.24
N SER A 2 4.89 -15.70 35.94
CA SER A 2 4.07 -16.21 37.04
C SER A 2 2.79 -16.81 36.45
N LYS A 3 2.41 -18.00 36.91
CA LYS A 3 1.18 -18.67 36.50
C LYS A 3 -0.01 -17.83 36.97
N LEU A 4 -0.73 -17.21 36.03
CA LEU A 4 -2.03 -16.59 36.29
C LEU A 4 -3.01 -17.65 36.83
N PRO A 5 -3.89 -17.30 37.78
CA PRO A 5 -4.86 -18.24 38.33
C PRO A 5 -5.85 -18.63 37.23
N LYS A 6 -6.07 -19.94 37.07
CA LYS A 6 -7.19 -20.46 36.27
C LYS A 6 -8.47 -20.15 37.06
N ALA A 7 -9.30 -19.24 36.56
CA ALA A 7 -10.66 -19.11 37.09
C ALA A 7 -11.37 -20.48 36.99
N SER A 8 -11.88 -20.98 38.11
CA SER A 8 -12.77 -22.13 38.13
C SER A 8 -14.13 -21.73 37.55
N LEU A 9 -14.78 -22.62 36.80
CA LEU A 9 -16.13 -22.43 36.24
C LEU A 9 -17.13 -21.84 37.26
N VAL A 10 -17.01 -22.24 38.54
CA VAL A 10 -17.82 -21.76 39.67
C VAL A 10 -17.75 -20.25 39.88
N VAL A 11 -16.59 -19.61 39.61
CA VAL A 11 -16.43 -18.15 39.76
C VAL A 11 -17.08 -17.42 38.58
N LEU A 12 -17.03 -18.00 37.39
CA LEU A 12 -17.68 -17.45 36.19
C LEU A 12 -19.21 -17.54 36.29
N GLU A 13 -19.73 -18.65 36.82
CA GLU A 13 -21.16 -18.83 37.12
C GLU A 13 -21.62 -17.88 38.24
N SER A 14 -20.78 -17.55 39.22
CA SER A 14 -21.14 -16.54 40.23
C SER A 14 -21.24 -15.11 39.67
N TRP A 15 -20.63 -14.85 38.50
CA TRP A 15 -20.67 -13.53 37.85
C TRP A 15 -21.89 -13.34 36.95
N SER A 16 -22.58 -14.41 36.53
CA SER A 16 -23.85 -14.30 35.81
C SER A 16 -24.98 -13.77 36.70
N ASP A 17 -24.87 -13.98 38.02
CA ASP A 17 -25.89 -13.61 39.00
C ASP A 17 -25.66 -12.22 39.64
N SER A 18 -24.46 -11.65 39.52
CA SER A 18 -24.10 -10.38 40.16
C SER A 18 -24.16 -9.20 39.19
N SER A 19 -25.07 -8.24 39.38
CA SER A 19 -25.14 -6.98 38.62
C SER A 19 -24.02 -5.99 39.00
N LEU A 20 -22.77 -6.43 38.98
CA LEU A 20 -21.62 -5.57 39.26
C LEU A 20 -21.48 -4.51 38.16
N ALA A 21 -21.40 -3.24 38.57
CA ALA A 21 -21.17 -2.14 37.64
C ALA A 21 -19.77 -2.23 36.99
N LYS A 22 -18.80 -2.84 37.66
CA LYS A 22 -17.41 -2.94 37.20
C LYS A 22 -16.73 -4.15 37.83
N LEU A 23 -16.14 -5.03 37.02
CA LEU A 23 -15.36 -6.14 37.54
C LEU A 23 -14.03 -5.66 38.14
N PRO A 24 -13.56 -6.24 39.25
CA PRO A 24 -12.21 -6.03 39.74
C PRO A 24 -11.16 -6.35 38.68
N HIS A 25 -10.00 -5.68 38.74
CA HIS A 25 -8.94 -5.82 37.75
C HIS A 25 -8.47 -7.28 37.57
N ASP A 26 -8.30 -8.01 38.67
CA ASP A 26 -7.81 -9.40 38.64
C ASP A 26 -8.86 -10.39 38.10
N ASP A 27 -10.14 -10.10 38.34
CA ASP A 27 -11.26 -10.87 37.81
C ASP A 27 -11.37 -10.70 36.30
N LEU A 28 -11.23 -9.46 35.81
CA LEU A 28 -11.22 -9.17 34.38
C LEU A 28 -10.02 -9.80 33.67
N LEU A 29 -8.83 -9.80 34.29
CA LEU A 29 -7.66 -10.51 33.79
C LEU A 29 -7.87 -12.02 33.74
N SER A 30 -8.53 -12.58 34.75
CA SER A 30 -8.85 -14.00 34.82
C SER A 30 -9.87 -14.39 33.74
N LEU A 31 -10.89 -13.56 33.53
CA LEU A 31 -11.86 -13.71 32.45
C LEU A 31 -11.19 -13.67 31.07
N LYS A 32 -10.34 -12.67 30.83
CA LYS A 32 -9.54 -12.57 29.60
C LYS A 32 -8.71 -13.84 29.37
N SER A 33 -8.02 -14.31 30.40
CA SER A 33 -7.19 -15.53 30.32
C SER A 33 -8.02 -16.78 30.02
N TYR A 34 -9.23 -16.86 30.57
CA TYR A 34 -10.19 -17.93 30.29
C TYR A 34 -10.65 -17.91 28.83
N LEU A 35 -11.06 -16.75 28.29
CA LEU A 35 -11.49 -16.62 26.89
C LEU A 35 -10.36 -16.87 25.87
N ILE A 36 -9.10 -16.60 26.25
CA ILE A 36 -7.93 -16.96 25.44
C ILE A 36 -7.73 -18.48 25.42
N SER A 37 -7.79 -19.10 26.60
CA SER A 37 -7.51 -20.53 26.77
C SER A 37 -8.58 -21.42 26.14
N ASN A 38 -9.83 -20.97 26.12
CA ASN A 38 -10.96 -21.69 25.53
C ASN A 38 -11.24 -21.16 24.12
N LYS A 39 -11.03 -22.02 23.12
CA LYS A 39 -11.38 -21.72 21.72
C LYS A 39 -12.87 -21.99 21.47
N TYR A 40 -13.42 -21.48 20.37
CA TYR A 40 -14.83 -21.66 19.99
C TYR A 40 -15.31 -23.12 20.07
N GLN A 41 -14.47 -24.08 19.65
CA GLN A 41 -14.76 -25.52 19.73
C GLN A 41 -15.09 -26.03 21.14
N HIS A 42 -14.53 -25.41 22.17
CA HIS A 42 -14.81 -25.77 23.56
C HIS A 42 -16.18 -25.28 24.01
N PHE A 43 -16.66 -24.15 23.47
CA PHE A 43 -17.99 -23.63 23.78
C PHE A 43 -19.10 -24.41 23.06
N ILE A 44 -18.84 -24.89 21.84
CA ILE A 44 -19.82 -25.66 21.05
C ILE A 44 -20.00 -27.10 21.59
N LYS A 45 -18.97 -27.70 22.21
CA LYS A 45 -19.03 -29.10 22.68
C LYS A 45 -19.91 -29.31 23.91
N GLU A 46 -20.28 -28.26 24.62
CA GLU A 46 -21.11 -28.30 25.81
C GLU A 46 -22.13 -27.17 25.70
N ASP A 47 -23.38 -27.46 25.31
CA ASP A 47 -24.42 -26.45 25.04
C ASP A 47 -24.58 -25.41 26.18
N ASN A 48 -24.40 -25.83 27.43
CA ASN A 48 -24.43 -24.95 28.62
C ASN A 48 -23.35 -23.85 28.63
N LYS A 49 -22.25 -24.01 27.88
CA LYS A 49 -21.14 -23.04 27.83
C LYS A 49 -21.35 -21.94 26.80
N ILE A 50 -22.28 -22.09 25.86
CA ILE A 50 -22.66 -21.01 24.94
C ILE A 50 -23.38 -19.89 25.72
N PHE A 51 -24.28 -20.24 26.64
CA PHE A 51 -24.94 -19.31 27.55
C PHE A 51 -23.96 -18.59 28.50
N LEU A 52 -22.81 -19.21 28.80
CA LEU A 52 -21.76 -18.54 29.56
C LEU A 52 -21.17 -17.35 28.79
N LEU A 53 -21.02 -17.44 27.46
CA LEU A 53 -20.57 -16.30 26.65
C LEU A 53 -21.59 -15.15 26.67
N ASP A 54 -22.87 -15.46 26.57
CA ASP A 54 -23.95 -14.49 26.72
C ASP A 54 -23.88 -13.76 28.08
N SER A 55 -23.81 -14.54 29.17
CA SER A 55 -23.80 -13.99 30.54
C SER A 55 -22.60 -13.06 30.83
N VAL A 56 -21.41 -13.36 30.30
CA VAL A 56 -20.20 -12.56 30.58
C VAL A 56 -20.13 -11.28 29.74
N PHE A 57 -20.90 -11.16 28.66
CA PHE A 57 -20.89 -9.96 27.81
C PHE A 57 -21.23 -8.71 28.62
N SER A 58 -22.33 -8.75 29.38
CA SER A 58 -22.82 -7.62 30.19
C SER A 58 -21.75 -7.14 31.18
N GLN A 59 -21.02 -8.07 31.82
CA GLN A 59 -19.95 -7.77 32.76
C GLN A 59 -18.75 -7.10 32.09
N ILE A 60 -18.32 -7.63 30.93
CA ILE A 60 -17.22 -7.04 30.16
C ILE A 60 -17.60 -5.65 29.66
N PHE A 61 -18.81 -5.50 29.14
CA PHE A 61 -19.33 -4.24 28.61
C PHE A 61 -19.47 -3.16 29.71
N ASN A 62 -20.05 -3.50 30.86
CA ASN A 62 -20.16 -2.60 32.00
C ASN A 62 -18.78 -2.20 32.56
N SER A 63 -17.84 -3.16 32.60
CA SER A 63 -16.45 -2.89 32.98
C SER A 63 -15.78 -1.89 32.02
N LEU A 64 -16.03 -2.02 30.71
CA LEU A 64 -15.54 -1.06 29.72
C LEU A 64 -16.21 0.31 29.91
N LYS A 65 -17.53 0.35 30.08
CA LYS A 65 -18.33 1.59 30.26
C LYS A 65 -17.92 2.38 31.49
N ASN A 66 -17.62 1.70 32.59
CA ASN A 66 -17.23 2.29 33.88
C ASN A 66 -15.70 2.33 34.08
N SER A 67 -14.93 2.23 33.00
CA SER A 67 -13.47 2.41 33.05
C SER A 67 -13.11 3.89 33.22
N GLU A 68 -12.24 4.18 34.18
CA GLU A 68 -11.79 5.54 34.49
C GLU A 68 -10.38 5.78 33.96
N GLY A 69 -10.15 6.98 33.40
CA GLY A 69 -8.85 7.42 32.88
C GLY A 69 -8.28 6.54 31.75
N LEU A 70 -7.02 6.81 31.37
CA LEU A 70 -6.27 6.04 30.37
C LEU A 70 -5.44 4.92 31.02
N SER A 71 -6.08 4.10 31.85
CA SER A 71 -5.43 3.07 32.66
C SER A 71 -5.26 1.72 31.94
N ASP A 72 -4.35 0.88 32.42
CA ASP A 72 -4.17 -0.50 31.94
C ASP A 72 -5.46 -1.33 32.00
N TYR A 73 -6.33 -1.03 32.96
CA TYR A 73 -7.65 -1.63 33.08
C TYR A 73 -8.47 -1.49 31.80
N ARG A 74 -8.44 -0.31 31.17
CA ARG A 74 -9.15 -0.04 29.92
C ARG A 74 -8.65 -0.91 28.79
N ILE A 75 -7.33 -1.06 28.67
CA ILE A 75 -6.69 -1.90 27.67
C ILE A 75 -7.15 -3.35 27.86
N ILE A 76 -7.17 -3.83 29.11
CA ILE A 76 -7.61 -5.18 29.44
C ILE A 76 -9.09 -5.37 29.10
N ALA A 77 -9.96 -4.40 29.41
CA ALA A 77 -11.38 -4.44 29.07
C ALA A 77 -11.60 -4.49 27.54
N CYS A 78 -10.93 -3.62 26.78
CA CYS A 78 -10.97 -3.64 25.32
C CYS A 78 -10.49 -4.99 24.75
N ASP A 79 -9.37 -5.51 25.25
CA ASP A 79 -8.85 -6.81 24.81
C ASP A 79 -9.81 -7.95 25.15
N CYS A 80 -10.40 -7.93 26.36
CA CYS A 80 -11.35 -8.95 26.81
C CYS A 80 -12.60 -8.95 25.91
N LEU A 81 -13.16 -7.76 25.62
CA LEU A 81 -14.29 -7.61 24.71
C LEU A 81 -13.91 -8.03 23.29
N SER A 82 -12.73 -7.63 22.79
CA SER A 82 -12.21 -8.04 21.49
C SER A 82 -12.11 -9.57 21.35
N ILE A 83 -11.66 -10.28 22.39
CA ILE A 83 -11.60 -11.74 22.40
C ILE A 83 -13.01 -12.34 22.44
N TRP A 84 -13.91 -11.78 23.24
CA TRP A 84 -15.31 -12.20 23.26
C TRP A 84 -15.96 -12.08 21.87
N ILE A 85 -15.84 -10.92 21.22
CA ILE A 85 -16.34 -10.67 19.86
C ILE A 85 -15.78 -11.70 18.88
N LEU A 86 -14.47 -11.97 18.95
CA LEU A 86 -13.83 -12.97 18.10
C LEU A 86 -14.43 -14.37 18.31
N ARG A 87 -14.68 -14.78 19.56
CA ARG A 87 -15.27 -16.09 19.87
C ARG A 87 -16.71 -16.16 19.39
N SER A 88 -17.51 -15.13 19.64
CA SER A 88 -18.89 -15.04 19.17
C SER A 88 -18.94 -15.15 17.65
N ASN A 89 -18.08 -14.41 16.94
CA ASN A 89 -18.01 -14.46 15.48
C ASN A 89 -17.61 -15.86 14.95
N GLN A 90 -16.69 -16.54 15.62
CA GLN A 90 -16.27 -17.90 15.25
C GLN A 90 -17.40 -18.92 15.41
N ILE A 91 -18.23 -18.78 16.45
CA ILE A 91 -19.39 -19.65 16.68
C ILE A 91 -20.46 -19.36 15.62
N ILE A 92 -20.82 -18.09 15.42
CA ILE A 92 -21.85 -17.69 14.44
C ILE A 92 -21.47 -18.07 13.00
N SER A 93 -20.17 -18.13 12.67
CA SER A 93 -19.71 -18.49 11.32
C SER A 93 -19.87 -19.98 10.97
N ILE A 94 -20.28 -20.82 11.91
CA ILE A 94 -20.53 -22.25 11.69
C ILE A 94 -22.03 -22.42 11.40
N SER A 95 -22.39 -23.45 10.65
CA SER A 95 -23.74 -23.65 10.11
C SER A 95 -24.47 -24.84 10.75
N SER A 96 -24.87 -24.68 12.01
CA SER A 96 -25.68 -25.61 12.80
C SER A 96 -26.84 -24.91 13.53
N VAL A 97 -27.80 -25.69 14.04
CA VAL A 97 -29.07 -25.18 14.61
C VAL A 97 -28.87 -24.37 15.89
N THR A 98 -27.95 -24.77 16.77
CA THR A 98 -27.61 -24.07 18.02
C THR A 98 -26.96 -22.70 17.75
N GLU A 99 -26.40 -22.49 16.57
CA GLU A 99 -25.77 -21.23 16.17
C GLU A 99 -26.78 -20.19 15.70
N ILE A 100 -27.93 -20.62 15.17
CA ILE A 100 -29.03 -19.70 14.82
C ILE A 100 -29.59 -19.07 16.10
N GLU A 101 -29.83 -19.88 17.14
CA GLU A 101 -30.27 -19.38 18.45
C GLU A 101 -29.24 -18.44 19.09
N TYR A 102 -27.95 -18.80 19.03
CA TYR A 102 -26.89 -17.94 19.53
C TYR A 102 -26.72 -16.64 18.73
N ASN A 103 -26.93 -16.66 17.41
CA ASN A 103 -26.92 -15.48 16.56
C ASN A 103 -28.01 -14.49 16.99
N HIS A 104 -29.23 -14.97 17.22
CA HIS A 104 -30.31 -14.15 17.77
C HIS A 104 -30.00 -13.57 19.15
N LEU A 105 -29.39 -14.35 20.05
CA LEU A 105 -28.97 -13.84 21.36
C LEU A 105 -27.93 -12.72 21.21
N VAL A 106 -26.88 -12.93 20.42
CA VAL A 106 -25.83 -11.93 20.21
C VAL A 106 -26.38 -10.68 19.50
N SER A 107 -27.33 -10.82 18.58
CA SER A 107 -27.94 -9.66 17.91
C SER A 107 -28.82 -8.83 18.86
N HIS A 108 -29.40 -9.44 19.89
CA HIS A 108 -30.07 -8.72 20.99
C HIS A 108 -29.07 -8.02 21.93
N LEU A 109 -27.91 -8.63 22.23
CA LEU A 109 -26.87 -7.99 23.04
C LEU A 109 -26.21 -6.80 22.32
N LEU A 110 -26.04 -6.90 21.00
CA LEU A 110 -25.44 -5.89 20.16
C LEU A 110 -26.51 -5.06 19.45
N ASP A 111 -27.37 -4.45 20.25
CA ASP A 111 -28.38 -3.51 19.79
C ASP A 111 -27.78 -2.17 19.33
N GLU A 112 -28.64 -1.28 18.82
CA GLU A 112 -28.24 0.03 18.30
C GLU A 112 -27.51 0.89 19.34
N GLU A 113 -27.96 0.86 20.60
CA GLU A 113 -27.36 1.63 21.69
C GLU A 113 -25.96 1.10 22.01
N THR A 114 -25.83 -0.22 22.18
CA THR A 114 -24.57 -0.88 22.51
C THR A 114 -23.53 -0.69 21.41
N LEU A 115 -23.92 -0.89 20.15
CA LEU A 115 -23.06 -0.69 19.01
C LEU A 115 -22.61 0.77 18.90
N THR A 116 -23.53 1.72 19.06
CA THR A 116 -23.23 3.16 18.98
C THR A 116 -22.33 3.61 20.12
N PHE A 117 -22.52 3.04 21.32
CA PHE A 117 -21.60 3.25 22.44
C PHE A 117 -20.19 2.80 22.10
N LEU A 118 -20.00 1.57 21.58
CA LEU A 118 -18.67 1.06 21.24
C LEU A 118 -18.01 1.88 20.13
N TYR A 119 -18.78 2.32 19.13
CA TYR A 119 -18.32 3.25 18.11
C TYR A 119 -17.83 4.57 18.71
N GLN A 120 -18.63 5.20 19.58
CA GLN A 120 -18.30 6.49 20.17
C GLN A 120 -17.11 6.36 21.13
N TYR A 121 -17.03 5.25 21.87
CA TYR A 121 -15.93 4.92 22.75
C TYR A 121 -14.59 4.86 22.02
N VAL A 122 -14.56 4.29 20.81
CA VAL A 122 -13.36 4.28 19.97
C VAL A 122 -12.96 5.70 19.59
N ILE A 123 -13.92 6.58 19.30
CA ILE A 123 -13.65 7.98 18.94
C ILE A 123 -13.08 8.76 20.12
N ASP A 124 -13.72 8.67 21.28
CA ASP A 124 -13.41 9.47 22.47
C ASP A 124 -12.01 9.17 23.00
N PHE A 125 -11.61 7.89 22.99
CA PHE A 125 -10.40 7.47 23.68
C PHE A 125 -9.19 7.27 22.78
N TRP A 126 -9.36 7.26 21.46
CA TRP A 126 -8.23 6.97 20.59
C TRP A 126 -7.24 8.13 20.46
N SER A 127 -7.71 9.36 20.27
CA SER A 127 -6.83 10.50 20.00
C SER A 127 -5.83 10.76 21.13
N ASP A 128 -6.26 10.52 22.37
CA ASP A 128 -5.45 10.72 23.58
C ASP A 128 -4.79 9.44 24.10
N ALA A 129 -5.01 8.29 23.44
CA ALA A 129 -4.46 7.01 23.85
C ALA A 129 -2.97 6.86 23.50
N GLY A 130 -2.23 6.20 24.41
CA GLY A 130 -0.93 5.60 24.09
C GLY A 130 -1.07 4.47 23.06
N SER A 131 0.07 4.06 22.46
CA SER A 131 0.10 3.05 21.38
C SER A 131 -0.59 1.73 21.73
N SER A 132 -0.51 1.29 22.98
CA SER A 132 -1.15 0.07 23.48
C SER A 132 -2.67 0.15 23.43
N LEU A 133 -3.25 1.20 23.99
CA LEU A 133 -4.71 1.40 24.01
C LEU A 133 -5.26 1.66 22.60
N SER A 134 -4.58 2.46 21.76
CA SER A 134 -5.02 2.65 20.36
C SER A 134 -5.06 1.34 19.58
N ASN A 135 -4.12 0.42 19.84
CA ASN A 135 -4.11 -0.90 19.19
C ASN A 135 -5.23 -1.81 19.69
N ALA A 136 -5.53 -1.79 21.00
CA ALA A 136 -6.65 -2.54 21.57
C ALA A 136 -8.00 -2.05 21.01
N LEU A 137 -8.20 -0.73 20.92
CA LEU A 137 -9.40 -0.12 20.33
C LEU A 137 -9.57 -0.49 18.84
N LYS A 138 -8.49 -0.42 18.05
CA LYS A 138 -8.48 -0.86 16.64
C LYS A 138 -8.95 -2.29 16.49
N ASP A 139 -8.31 -3.20 17.23
CA ASP A 139 -8.55 -4.62 17.13
C ASP A 139 -9.99 -4.97 17.54
N MET A 140 -10.47 -4.40 18.65
CA MET A 140 -11.85 -4.53 19.11
C MET A 140 -12.85 -4.06 18.04
N PHE A 141 -12.65 -2.85 17.50
CA PHE A 141 -13.58 -2.28 16.52
C PHE A 141 -13.57 -3.01 15.18
N SER A 142 -12.40 -3.39 14.67
CA SER A 142 -12.30 -4.17 13.43
C SER A 142 -13.01 -5.53 13.57
N LYS A 143 -12.88 -6.20 14.72
CA LYS A 143 -13.61 -7.45 14.99
C LYS A 143 -15.10 -7.22 15.17
N LEU A 144 -15.51 -6.11 15.79
CA LEU A 144 -16.93 -5.75 15.93
C LEU A 144 -17.59 -5.64 14.56
N LEU A 145 -16.96 -4.93 13.61
CA LEU A 145 -17.49 -4.79 12.26
C LEU A 145 -17.60 -6.13 11.53
N ILE A 146 -16.62 -7.03 11.71
CA ILE A 146 -16.68 -8.38 11.13
C ILE A 146 -17.87 -9.16 11.73
N LEU A 147 -18.04 -9.11 13.06
CA LEU A 147 -19.17 -9.77 13.72
C LEU A 147 -20.50 -9.20 13.22
N MET A 148 -20.64 -7.87 13.16
CA MET A 148 -21.82 -7.20 12.62
C MET A 148 -22.17 -7.62 11.19
N ASN A 149 -21.17 -7.99 10.37
CA ASN A 149 -21.42 -8.48 9.01
C ASN A 149 -22.03 -9.88 8.98
N ASN A 150 -21.81 -10.68 10.02
CA ASN A 150 -22.25 -12.06 10.11
C ASN A 150 -23.53 -12.23 10.96
N LEU A 151 -23.96 -11.17 11.65
CA LEU A 151 -25.18 -11.19 12.47
C LEU A 151 -26.43 -11.03 11.61
N GLU A 152 -27.46 -11.80 11.97
CA GLU A 152 -28.81 -11.66 11.42
C GLU A 152 -29.64 -10.80 12.39
N PHE A 153 -29.94 -9.57 11.98
CA PHE A 153 -30.77 -8.65 12.76
C PHE A 153 -32.24 -8.86 12.38
N ASN A 154 -33.07 -9.25 13.35
CA ASN A 154 -34.36 -9.88 13.11
C ASN A 154 -35.42 -9.09 12.34
N ASP A 155 -35.35 -7.76 12.21
CA ASP A 155 -36.54 -7.00 11.78
C ASP A 155 -36.27 -5.71 10.99
N LYS A 156 -35.08 -5.54 10.41
CA LYS A 156 -34.75 -4.28 9.72
C LYS A 156 -33.90 -4.53 8.49
N GLU A 157 -34.57 -4.63 7.33
CA GLU A 157 -33.89 -4.42 6.05
C GLU A 157 -33.05 -3.14 6.16
N ASN A 158 -31.75 -3.25 5.92
CA ASN A 158 -30.78 -2.15 6.01
C ASN A 158 -30.44 -1.59 7.40
N PHE A 159 -30.75 -2.25 8.53
CA PHE A 159 -30.35 -1.78 9.87
C PHE A 159 -28.87 -1.39 9.93
N LYS A 160 -28.00 -2.34 9.59
CA LYS A 160 -26.56 -2.18 9.62
C LYS A 160 -26.11 -1.03 8.69
N ASN A 161 -26.65 -0.96 7.48
CA ASN A 161 -26.32 0.09 6.52
C ASN A 161 -26.70 1.47 7.07
N ASN A 162 -27.88 1.61 7.65
CA ASN A 162 -28.34 2.86 8.26
C ASN A 162 -27.48 3.26 9.46
N LEU A 163 -27.12 2.28 10.32
CA LEU A 163 -26.24 2.50 11.47
C LEU A 163 -24.86 3.03 11.02
N ILE A 164 -24.25 2.36 10.04
CA ILE A 164 -22.94 2.76 9.49
C ILE A 164 -23.00 4.14 8.85
N LYS A 165 -24.07 4.46 8.10
CA LYS A 165 -24.27 5.80 7.53
C LYS A 165 -24.36 6.87 8.62
N ASN A 166 -25.14 6.61 9.68
CA ASN A 166 -25.26 7.54 10.81
C ASN A 166 -23.90 7.77 11.50
N TRP A 167 -23.10 6.73 11.68
CA TRP A 167 -21.75 6.83 12.21
C TRP A 167 -20.79 7.62 11.30
N LEU A 168 -20.88 7.43 9.98
CA LEU A 168 -20.11 8.23 9.02
C LEU A 168 -20.54 9.70 9.03
N ILE A 169 -21.84 9.97 9.08
CA ILE A 169 -22.40 11.32 9.22
C ILE A 169 -21.85 12.00 10.47
N ASN A 170 -21.88 11.31 11.61
CA ASN A 170 -21.30 11.81 12.86
C ASN A 170 -19.81 12.13 12.70
N ILE A 171 -19.02 11.24 12.09
CA ILE A 171 -17.59 11.49 11.82
C ILE A 171 -17.39 12.76 10.97
N PHE A 172 -18.16 12.91 9.89
CA PHE A 172 -18.00 14.06 8.99
C PHE A 172 -18.38 15.39 9.62
N ASN A 173 -19.35 15.39 10.53
CA ASN A 173 -19.85 16.60 11.17
C ASN A 173 -19.04 17.00 12.41
N ASN A 174 -18.50 16.02 13.15
CA ASN A 174 -17.95 16.26 14.49
C ASN A 174 -16.43 16.07 14.58
N LEU A 175 -15.78 15.36 13.64
CA LEU A 175 -14.34 15.13 13.70
C LEU A 175 -13.56 15.96 12.67
N SER A 176 -12.39 16.43 13.09
CA SER A 176 -11.45 17.14 12.22
C SER A 176 -10.65 16.19 11.34
N TYR A 177 -10.40 16.59 10.09
CA TYR A 177 -9.48 15.94 9.15
C TYR A 177 -8.03 15.85 9.68
N THR A 178 -7.68 16.59 10.72
CA THR A 178 -6.36 16.51 11.35
C THR A 178 -6.20 15.29 12.27
N THR A 179 -7.28 14.56 12.56
CA THR A 179 -7.26 13.42 13.49
C THR A 179 -7.06 12.10 12.76
N ARG A 180 -6.24 11.21 13.35
CA ARG A 180 -6.03 9.86 12.78
C ARG A 180 -7.29 8.99 12.83
N VAL A 181 -8.10 9.20 13.86
CA VAL A 181 -9.36 8.48 14.08
C VAL A 181 -10.31 8.67 12.91
N TYR A 182 -10.45 9.91 12.42
CA TYR A 182 -11.28 10.22 11.27
C TYR A 182 -11.02 9.26 10.09
N TYR A 183 -9.76 9.15 9.66
CA TYR A 183 -9.39 8.32 8.52
C TYR A 183 -9.55 6.83 8.80
N PHE A 184 -9.19 6.38 10.00
CA PHE A 184 -9.40 4.99 10.37
C PHE A 184 -10.87 4.61 10.33
N MET A 185 -11.75 5.45 10.89
CA MET A 185 -13.18 5.15 10.94
C MET A 185 -13.78 5.18 9.53
N VAL A 186 -13.45 6.19 8.71
CA VAL A 186 -13.90 6.24 7.31
C VAL A 186 -13.44 4.99 6.55
N GLU A 187 -12.17 4.58 6.68
CA GLU A 187 -11.62 3.39 6.02
C GLU A 187 -12.38 2.11 6.41
N ASN A 188 -12.66 1.91 7.71
CA ASN A 188 -13.27 0.66 8.16
C ASN A 188 -14.78 0.64 7.93
N LEU A 189 -15.47 1.78 8.09
CA LEU A 189 -16.90 1.87 7.86
C LEU A 189 -17.25 1.78 6.37
N SER A 190 -16.48 2.42 5.49
CA SER A 190 -16.75 2.39 4.04
C SER A 190 -16.60 1.00 3.42
N LYS A 191 -15.81 0.09 4.02
CA LYS A 191 -15.71 -1.32 3.60
C LYS A 191 -17.02 -2.09 3.74
N ASN A 192 -17.89 -1.62 4.63
CA ASN A 192 -19.12 -2.33 4.99
C ASN A 192 -20.36 -1.77 4.29
N LEU A 193 -20.24 -0.71 3.48
CA LEU A 193 -21.30 -0.12 2.65
C LEU A 193 -21.26 -0.70 1.23
N LEU A 194 -21.74 -1.94 1.07
CA LEU A 194 -21.72 -2.62 -0.24
C LEU A 194 -22.81 -2.10 -1.20
N ASP A 195 -23.97 -1.69 -0.66
CA ASP A 195 -25.12 -1.29 -1.48
C ASP A 195 -25.02 0.18 -1.94
N GLU A 196 -24.32 1.03 -1.20
CA GLU A 196 -24.14 2.46 -1.50
C GLU A 196 -22.67 2.90 -1.38
N PRO A 197 -21.79 2.42 -2.27
CA PRO A 197 -20.37 2.66 -2.19
C PRO A 197 -19.96 4.12 -2.46
N ASP A 198 -20.85 4.92 -3.04
CA ASP A 198 -20.70 6.36 -3.31
C ASP A 198 -21.13 7.25 -2.13
N PHE A 199 -21.70 6.69 -1.07
CA PHE A 199 -22.24 7.45 0.07
C PHE A 199 -21.25 8.48 0.63
N VAL A 200 -19.99 8.10 0.84
CA VAL A 200 -18.95 8.97 1.39
C VAL A 200 -18.72 10.20 0.51
N LEU A 201 -18.64 10.02 -0.80
CA LEU A 201 -18.38 11.11 -1.74
C LEU A 201 -19.63 11.98 -1.95
N ASN A 202 -20.82 11.39 -1.92
CA ASN A 202 -22.08 12.11 -2.06
C ASN A 202 -22.37 12.99 -0.84
N TYR A 203 -22.19 12.46 0.37
CA TYR A 203 -22.42 13.20 1.61
C TYR A 203 -21.32 14.25 1.85
N ASN A 204 -20.06 13.85 1.67
CA ASN A 204 -18.90 14.71 1.89
C ASN A 204 -18.15 14.95 0.59
N LYS A 205 -18.69 15.88 -0.23
CA LYS A 205 -18.12 16.24 -1.55
C LYS A 205 -16.66 16.71 -1.50
N ASN A 206 -16.24 17.27 -0.37
CA ASN A 206 -14.87 17.76 -0.17
C ASN A 206 -13.95 16.72 0.46
N PHE A 207 -14.40 15.48 0.64
CA PHE A 207 -13.63 14.42 1.29
C PHE A 207 -12.25 14.25 0.65
N LEU A 208 -12.18 14.10 -0.69
CA LEU A 208 -10.91 13.91 -1.40
C LEU A 208 -9.99 15.12 -1.22
N THR A 209 -10.48 16.32 -1.53
CA THR A 209 -9.71 17.56 -1.46
C THR A 209 -9.14 17.81 -0.07
N ASN A 210 -9.96 17.69 0.98
CA ASN A 210 -9.51 17.94 2.35
C ASN A 210 -8.57 16.83 2.86
N SER A 211 -8.80 15.58 2.44
CA SER A 211 -7.95 14.45 2.82
C SER A 211 -6.58 14.48 2.13
N ILE A 212 -6.50 15.03 0.92
CA ILE A 212 -5.24 15.25 0.20
C ILE A 212 -4.51 16.46 0.80
N LYS A 213 -5.22 17.55 1.11
CA LYS A 213 -4.62 18.75 1.72
C LYS A 213 -3.90 18.45 3.04
N ILE A 214 -4.38 17.50 3.86
CA ILE A 214 -3.70 17.15 5.11
C ILE A 214 -2.39 16.38 4.91
N MET A 215 -2.11 15.91 3.69
CA MET A 215 -0.90 15.14 3.38
C MET A 215 0.38 15.97 3.50
N TYR A 216 0.34 17.26 3.86
CA TYR A 216 1.55 17.99 4.28
C TYR A 216 2.22 17.31 5.48
N SER A 217 1.44 16.64 6.34
CA SER A 217 1.94 15.86 7.47
C SER A 217 2.21 14.41 7.05
N SER A 218 3.48 13.99 7.09
CA SER A 218 3.88 12.62 6.80
C SER A 218 3.20 11.59 7.71
N THR A 219 2.84 11.99 8.93
CA THR A 219 2.16 11.12 9.91
C THR A 219 0.71 10.81 9.54
N LEU A 220 0.03 11.72 8.83
CA LEU A 220 -1.35 11.54 8.38
C LEU A 220 -1.42 11.01 6.95
N ALA A 221 -0.42 11.35 6.11
CA ALA A 221 -0.41 11.02 4.68
C ALA A 221 -0.70 9.53 4.39
N ASN A 222 -0.07 8.61 5.12
CA ASN A 222 -0.29 7.18 4.91
C ASN A 222 -1.72 6.75 5.27
N ILE A 223 -2.24 7.21 6.41
CA ILE A 223 -3.56 6.82 6.91
C ILE A 223 -4.66 7.46 6.04
N SER A 224 -4.51 8.74 5.68
CA SER A 224 -5.46 9.40 4.77
C SER A 224 -5.46 8.78 3.38
N SER A 225 -4.28 8.40 2.85
CA SER A 225 -4.19 7.70 1.56
C SER A 225 -4.91 6.35 1.58
N LYS A 226 -4.83 5.58 2.67
CA LYS A 226 -5.55 4.30 2.81
C LYS A 226 -7.07 4.48 2.88
N ALA A 227 -7.54 5.52 3.58
CA ALA A 227 -8.95 5.86 3.62
C ALA A 227 -9.47 6.24 2.23
N ILE A 228 -8.77 7.14 1.52
CA ILE A 228 -9.09 7.52 0.13
C ILE A 228 -9.10 6.28 -0.77
N GLN A 229 -8.04 5.47 -0.72
CA GLN A 229 -7.92 4.25 -1.51
C GLN A 229 -9.12 3.33 -1.27
N THR A 230 -9.49 3.12 -0.01
CA THR A 230 -10.58 2.20 0.32
C THR A 230 -11.92 2.69 -0.23
N VAL A 231 -12.23 3.97 -0.05
CA VAL A 231 -13.46 4.58 -0.58
C VAL A 231 -13.50 4.46 -2.11
N LEU A 232 -12.44 4.87 -2.80
CA LEU A 232 -12.38 4.84 -4.26
C LEU A 232 -12.31 3.43 -4.83
N LYS A 233 -11.63 2.49 -4.16
CA LYS A 233 -11.55 1.09 -4.57
C LYS A 233 -12.92 0.43 -4.47
N ASN A 234 -13.63 0.58 -3.36
CA ASN A 234 -14.96 -0.01 -3.20
C ASN A 234 -15.91 0.51 -4.28
N LEU A 235 -15.89 1.83 -4.51
CA LEU A 235 -16.66 2.46 -5.57
C LEU A 235 -16.31 1.88 -6.95
N TYR A 236 -15.03 1.74 -7.27
CA TYR A 236 -14.56 1.12 -8.51
C TYR A 236 -15.09 -0.31 -8.67
N THR A 237 -14.81 -1.17 -7.70
CA THR A 237 -15.12 -2.61 -7.77
C THR A 237 -16.62 -2.88 -7.87
N LEU A 238 -17.45 -2.03 -7.26
CA LEU A 238 -18.89 -2.25 -7.18
C LEU A 238 -19.66 -1.59 -8.33
N LYS A 239 -19.20 -0.42 -8.83
CA LYS A 239 -19.91 0.32 -9.90
C LYS A 239 -19.22 0.34 -11.26
N TYR A 240 -17.89 0.39 -11.30
CA TYR A 240 -17.16 0.73 -12.54
C TYR A 240 -16.43 -0.47 -13.17
N GLU A 241 -15.92 -1.39 -12.36
CA GLU A 241 -15.11 -2.53 -12.82
C GLU A 241 -15.90 -3.46 -13.75
N LYS A 242 -17.17 -3.74 -13.41
CA LYS A 242 -18.03 -4.62 -14.21
C LYS A 242 -18.46 -4.03 -15.54
N GLU A 243 -18.50 -2.70 -15.62
CA GLU A 243 -18.97 -1.97 -16.81
C GLU A 243 -17.81 -1.43 -17.65
N SER A 244 -16.55 -1.71 -17.29
CA SER A 244 -15.34 -1.19 -17.95
C SER A 244 -15.34 0.34 -18.08
N LYS A 245 -15.78 1.03 -17.03
CA LYS A 245 -15.92 2.50 -16.97
C LYS A 245 -14.75 3.18 -16.24
N ASP A 246 -13.54 2.79 -16.60
CA ASP A 246 -12.28 3.27 -16.02
C ASP A 246 -12.11 4.79 -16.10
N LEU A 247 -12.57 5.40 -17.18
CA LEU A 247 -12.49 6.85 -17.42
C LEU A 247 -13.44 7.64 -16.51
N GLU A 248 -14.66 7.14 -16.32
CA GLU A 248 -15.62 7.78 -15.41
C GLU A 248 -15.13 7.74 -13.97
N TRP A 249 -14.54 6.61 -13.55
CA TRP A 249 -13.93 6.49 -12.24
C TRP A 249 -12.70 7.41 -12.08
N LEU A 250 -11.85 7.51 -13.11
CA LEU A 250 -10.71 8.41 -13.12
C LEU A 250 -11.12 9.87 -12.90
N ASN A 251 -12.21 10.31 -13.55
CA ASN A 251 -12.72 11.68 -13.46
C ASN A 251 -13.12 12.11 -12.04
N ILE A 252 -13.40 11.17 -11.13
CA ILE A 252 -13.75 11.46 -9.74
C ILE A 252 -12.58 12.08 -8.97
N TRP A 253 -11.35 11.66 -9.27
CA TRP A 253 -10.19 12.00 -8.44
C TRP A 253 -9.03 12.64 -9.22
N CYS A 254 -8.96 12.45 -10.54
CA CYS A 254 -7.84 12.86 -11.39
C CYS A 254 -7.45 14.34 -11.20
N ASN A 255 -8.39 15.25 -11.41
CA ASN A 255 -8.14 16.69 -11.32
C ASN A 255 -7.66 17.09 -9.92
N THR A 256 -8.35 16.61 -8.88
CA THR A 256 -7.99 16.89 -7.48
C THR A 256 -6.56 16.44 -7.17
N VAL A 257 -6.15 15.26 -7.64
CA VAL A 257 -4.79 14.77 -7.42
C VAL A 257 -3.77 15.58 -8.20
N ILE A 258 -4.02 15.87 -9.48
CA ILE A 258 -3.09 16.65 -10.32
C ILE A 258 -2.88 18.06 -9.74
N GLU A 259 -3.94 18.75 -9.35
CA GLU A 259 -3.85 20.09 -8.74
C GLU A 259 -2.96 20.10 -7.50
N ASN A 260 -3.10 19.10 -6.62
CA ASN A 260 -2.31 19.02 -5.39
C ASN A 260 -0.88 18.49 -5.62
N LEU A 261 -0.60 17.81 -6.73
CA LEU A 261 0.74 17.39 -7.10
C LEU A 261 1.66 18.58 -7.47
N TYR A 262 1.10 19.72 -7.88
CA TYR A 262 1.88 20.94 -8.11
C TYR A 262 2.35 21.63 -6.82
N ASP A 263 1.77 21.30 -5.67
CA ASP A 263 2.23 21.79 -4.38
C ASP A 263 3.43 20.98 -3.90
N VAL A 264 4.58 21.65 -3.74
CA VAL A 264 5.85 21.04 -3.30
C VAL A 264 5.72 20.31 -1.96
N ASN A 265 4.87 20.81 -1.04
CA ASN A 265 4.70 20.23 0.29
C ASN A 265 3.88 18.93 0.26
N LEU A 266 2.96 18.82 -0.70
CA LEU A 266 2.07 17.67 -0.83
C LEU A 266 2.65 16.62 -1.78
N LYS A 267 3.31 17.06 -2.86
CA LYS A 267 3.85 16.23 -3.94
C LYS A 267 4.54 14.98 -3.44
N LYS A 268 5.54 15.13 -2.56
CA LYS A 268 6.31 13.99 -2.03
C LYS A 268 5.42 12.94 -1.37
N ASN A 269 4.47 13.37 -0.54
CA ASN A 269 3.60 12.46 0.21
C ASN A 269 2.51 11.85 -0.68
N ILE A 270 1.97 12.60 -1.65
CA ILE A 270 1.03 12.09 -2.66
C ILE A 270 1.72 11.01 -3.51
N SER A 271 2.92 11.30 -4.03
CA SER A 271 3.71 10.40 -4.86
C SER A 271 4.17 9.15 -4.09
N THR A 272 4.48 9.28 -2.80
CA THR A 272 4.94 8.15 -1.97
C THR A 272 3.79 7.26 -1.47
N TYR A 273 2.64 7.84 -1.10
CA TYR A 273 1.57 7.10 -0.42
C TYR A 273 0.31 6.95 -1.27
N LEU A 274 -0.20 8.02 -1.88
CA LEU A 274 -1.50 7.99 -2.56
C LEU A 274 -1.44 7.37 -3.96
N LEU A 275 -0.55 7.86 -4.83
CA LEU A 275 -0.45 7.37 -6.21
C LEU A 275 -0.21 5.85 -6.29
N PRO A 276 0.69 5.25 -5.48
CA PRO A 276 0.88 3.81 -5.52
C PRO A 276 -0.37 3.00 -5.16
N TYR A 277 -1.24 3.57 -4.32
CA TYR A 277 -2.51 2.94 -3.95
C TYR A 277 -3.57 3.06 -5.04
N LEU A 278 -3.68 4.22 -5.69
CA LEU A 278 -4.65 4.46 -6.76
C LEU A 278 -4.27 3.71 -8.05
N PHE A 279 -3.00 3.76 -8.44
CA PHE A 279 -2.53 3.13 -9.68
C PHE A 279 -2.68 1.60 -9.66
N LYS A 280 -2.62 0.98 -8.48
CA LYS A 280 -2.86 -0.46 -8.33
C LYS A 280 -4.31 -0.89 -8.54
N ILE A 281 -5.28 0.03 -8.51
CA ILE A 281 -6.71 -0.30 -8.61
C ILE A 281 -7.07 -0.61 -10.06
N SER A 282 -6.75 0.28 -11.00
CA SER A 282 -6.94 0.08 -12.43
C SER A 282 -5.70 0.51 -13.22
N LYS A 283 -5.23 -0.40 -14.09
CA LYS A 283 -4.12 -0.13 -15.01
C LYS A 283 -4.52 0.86 -16.10
N ASP A 284 -5.74 0.74 -16.63
CA ASP A 284 -6.22 1.56 -17.73
C ASP A 284 -6.42 3.00 -17.27
N SER A 285 -7.02 3.21 -16.09
CA SER A 285 -7.09 4.56 -15.49
C SER A 285 -5.72 5.16 -15.20
N THR A 286 -4.71 4.33 -14.88
CA THR A 286 -3.34 4.81 -14.65
C THR A 286 -2.68 5.29 -15.94
N ILE A 287 -2.83 4.52 -17.02
CA ILE A 287 -2.31 4.88 -18.34
C ILE A 287 -2.96 6.20 -18.78
N GLU A 288 -4.28 6.31 -18.66
CA GLU A 288 -5.00 7.53 -19.02
C GLU A 288 -4.58 8.74 -18.15
N PHE A 289 -4.45 8.55 -16.83
CA PHE A 289 -3.96 9.61 -15.94
C PHE A 289 -2.60 10.17 -16.41
N ILE A 290 -1.70 9.28 -16.84
CA ILE A 290 -0.38 9.66 -17.37
C ILE A 290 -0.52 10.35 -18.74
N SER A 291 -1.43 9.89 -19.61
CA SER A 291 -1.74 10.53 -20.89
C SER A 291 -2.22 11.98 -20.69
N ILE A 292 -3.10 12.23 -19.73
CA ILE A 292 -3.59 13.58 -19.39
C ILE A 292 -2.41 14.50 -18.97
N ILE A 293 -1.46 13.98 -18.19
CA ILE A 293 -0.26 14.75 -17.81
C ILE A 293 0.64 14.98 -19.04
N LYS A 294 0.81 13.99 -19.92
CA LYS A 294 1.57 14.13 -21.17
C LYS A 294 0.97 15.20 -22.07
N GLU A 295 -0.35 15.26 -22.21
CA GLU A 295 -1.04 16.32 -22.96
C GLU A 295 -0.78 17.70 -22.38
N LYS A 296 -0.77 17.83 -21.04
CA LYS A 296 -0.40 19.10 -20.38
C LYS A 296 1.02 19.53 -20.72
N VAL A 297 1.99 18.60 -20.73
CA VAL A 297 3.37 18.88 -21.15
C VAL A 297 3.41 19.42 -22.59
N ASN A 298 2.70 18.78 -23.52
CA ASN A 298 2.65 19.19 -24.92
C ASN A 298 2.02 20.58 -25.10
N ASN A 299 0.91 20.84 -24.39
CA ASN A 299 0.25 22.15 -24.44
C ASN A 299 1.12 23.26 -23.83
N SER A 300 1.90 22.94 -22.79
CA SER A 300 2.84 23.88 -22.18
C SER A 300 4.02 24.20 -23.11
N SER A 301 4.48 23.25 -23.93
CA SER A 301 5.55 23.49 -24.92
C SER A 301 5.12 24.44 -26.03
N ASP A 302 3.88 24.32 -26.52
CA ASP A 302 3.37 25.16 -27.61
C ASP A 302 3.18 26.62 -27.19
N ASN A 303 2.92 26.86 -25.90
CA ASN A 303 2.65 28.18 -25.35
C ASN A 303 3.90 28.94 -24.83
N ASN A 304 5.13 28.42 -25.06
CA ASN A 304 6.41 29.03 -24.66
C ASN A 304 6.52 29.39 -23.15
N LYS A 305 5.80 28.70 -22.28
CA LYS A 305 5.84 28.95 -20.83
C LYS A 305 6.92 28.13 -20.14
N GLY A 306 8.18 28.53 -20.29
CA GLY A 306 9.37 27.80 -19.83
C GLY A 306 9.30 27.23 -18.40
N ASN A 307 8.76 27.98 -17.43
CA ASN A 307 8.67 27.56 -16.03
C ASN A 307 7.55 26.54 -15.76
N GLU A 308 6.46 26.54 -16.54
CA GLU A 308 5.36 25.59 -16.40
C GLU A 308 5.77 24.23 -17.01
N ILE A 309 6.45 24.25 -18.16
CA ILE A 309 6.97 23.04 -18.84
C ILE A 309 7.83 22.19 -17.89
N GLY A 310 8.77 22.80 -17.16
CA GLY A 310 9.64 22.07 -16.24
C GLY A 310 8.88 21.39 -15.09
N LYS A 311 7.79 22.00 -14.61
CA LYS A 311 6.94 21.41 -13.56
C LYS A 311 6.15 20.23 -14.11
N ASP A 312 5.55 20.39 -15.30
CA ASP A 312 4.77 19.34 -15.94
C ASP A 312 5.63 18.12 -16.27
N ILE A 313 6.83 18.33 -16.83
CA ILE A 313 7.80 17.26 -17.06
C ILE A 313 8.19 16.58 -15.75
N SER A 314 8.41 17.35 -14.68
CA SER A 314 8.75 16.79 -13.37
C SER A 314 7.64 15.88 -12.82
N LEU A 315 6.37 16.26 -13.01
CA LEU A 315 5.22 15.43 -12.65
C LEU A 315 5.12 14.17 -13.51
N LEU A 316 5.30 14.30 -14.83
CA LEU A 316 5.28 13.17 -15.75
C LEU A 316 6.32 12.12 -15.37
N LEU A 317 7.56 12.54 -15.12
CA LEU A 317 8.65 11.63 -14.76
C LEU A 317 8.39 10.90 -13.42
N GLU A 318 7.81 11.59 -12.45
CA GLU A 318 7.50 10.99 -11.15
C GLU A 318 6.35 9.97 -11.26
N CYS A 319 5.30 10.29 -12.03
CA CYS A 319 4.19 9.36 -12.30
C CYS A 319 4.66 8.14 -13.09
N LEU A 320 5.50 8.34 -14.12
CA LEU A 320 6.11 7.27 -14.89
C LEU A 320 6.94 6.34 -14.02
N LYS A 321 7.77 6.90 -13.13
CA LYS A 321 8.58 6.13 -12.20
C LYS A 321 7.72 5.25 -11.29
N ILE A 322 6.65 5.80 -10.71
CA ILE A 322 5.72 5.04 -9.86
C ILE A 322 5.04 3.93 -10.66
N ALA A 323 4.52 4.23 -11.86
CA ALA A 323 3.89 3.23 -12.71
C ALA A 323 4.87 2.11 -13.12
N GLN A 324 6.15 2.44 -13.30
CA GLN A 324 7.21 1.48 -13.60
C GLN A 324 7.53 0.59 -12.40
N GLU A 325 7.66 1.16 -11.21
CA GLU A 325 7.86 0.42 -9.94
C GLU A 325 6.70 -0.53 -9.64
N LEU A 326 5.49 -0.18 -10.07
CA LEU A 326 4.29 -1.01 -9.97
C LEU A 326 4.15 -2.05 -11.09
N ALA A 327 5.08 -2.10 -12.04
CA ALA A 327 5.03 -2.96 -13.23
C ALA A 327 3.76 -2.76 -14.08
N ILE A 328 3.17 -1.57 -14.05
CA ILE A 328 2.04 -1.19 -14.92
C ILE A 328 2.56 -0.84 -16.30
N ILE A 329 3.63 -0.03 -16.35
CA ILE A 329 4.33 0.36 -17.58
C ILE A 329 5.77 -0.14 -17.44
N VAL A 330 6.24 -1.00 -18.35
CA VAL A 330 7.59 -1.59 -18.21
C VAL A 330 8.66 -0.66 -18.78
N GLU A 331 8.46 -0.18 -20.01
CA GLU A 331 9.38 0.68 -20.75
C GLU A 331 8.58 1.83 -21.39
N PRO A 332 8.41 2.98 -20.72
CA PRO A 332 7.52 4.07 -21.18
C PRO A 332 8.01 4.81 -22.42
N PHE A 333 9.19 4.46 -22.91
CA PHE A 333 9.88 5.07 -24.04
C PHE A 333 9.98 4.16 -25.26
N ASP A 334 9.51 2.92 -25.13
CA ASP A 334 9.47 1.96 -26.21
C ASP A 334 8.09 1.92 -26.88
N ILE A 335 8.10 1.58 -28.16
CA ILE A 335 6.89 1.22 -28.89
C ILE A 335 6.58 -0.24 -28.55
N ASP A 336 5.49 -0.49 -27.85
CA ASP A 336 5.00 -1.85 -27.60
C ASP A 336 3.59 -2.01 -28.18
N GLN A 337 3.39 -3.07 -28.95
CA GLN A 337 2.11 -3.60 -29.44
C GLN A 337 0.95 -2.58 -29.50
N ASN A 338 1.08 -1.55 -30.37
CA ASN A 338 0.07 -0.51 -30.68
C ASN A 338 -0.05 0.68 -29.71
N ILE A 339 0.89 0.88 -28.79
CA ILE A 339 0.92 2.05 -27.90
C ILE A 339 2.14 2.92 -28.26
N GLU A 340 1.88 4.19 -28.58
CA GLU A 340 2.94 5.17 -28.78
C GLU A 340 3.76 5.39 -27.50
N PRO A 341 5.06 5.69 -27.60
CA PRO A 341 5.87 5.97 -26.42
C PRO A 341 5.30 7.17 -25.66
N ILE A 342 5.20 7.03 -24.34
CA ILE A 342 4.72 8.11 -23.47
C ILE A 342 5.75 9.24 -23.41
N ILE A 343 7.04 8.88 -23.39
CA ILE A 343 8.16 9.83 -23.48
C ILE A 343 9.16 9.36 -24.54
N SER A 344 9.62 10.24 -25.42
CA SER A 344 10.53 9.81 -26.48
C SER A 344 11.95 9.58 -25.95
N ILE A 345 12.71 8.68 -26.60
CA ILE A 345 14.14 8.48 -26.31
C ILE A 345 14.93 9.79 -26.49
N LYS A 346 14.53 10.63 -27.46
CA LYS A 346 15.15 11.93 -27.71
C LYS A 346 14.98 12.86 -26.49
N ASP A 347 13.77 12.91 -25.92
CA ASP A 347 13.51 13.75 -24.75
C ASP A 347 14.26 13.22 -23.52
N LEU A 348 14.30 11.90 -23.33
CA LEU A 348 15.10 11.31 -22.26
C LEU A 348 16.59 11.66 -22.37
N LYS A 349 17.18 11.65 -23.58
CA LYS A 349 18.56 12.09 -23.80
C LYS A 349 18.77 13.56 -23.40
N LEU A 350 17.83 14.44 -23.74
CA LEU A 350 17.90 15.86 -23.35
C LEU A 350 17.79 16.05 -21.84
N LEU A 351 16.94 15.27 -21.18
CA LEU A 351 16.76 15.32 -19.73
C LEU A 351 17.99 14.78 -18.96
N LEU A 352 18.69 13.79 -19.50
CA LEU A 352 19.94 13.27 -18.94
C LEU A 352 21.04 14.32 -18.88
N ILE A 353 21.08 15.27 -19.82
CA ILE A 353 22.12 16.32 -19.86
C ILE A 353 21.65 17.65 -19.24
N ASN A 354 20.45 17.67 -18.64
CA ASN A 354 19.88 18.89 -18.08
C ASN A 354 20.64 19.36 -16.83
N GLU A 355 20.74 20.67 -16.62
CA GLU A 355 21.39 21.24 -15.44
C GLU A 355 20.70 20.80 -14.13
N ASN A 356 19.37 20.67 -14.14
CA ASN A 356 18.62 20.24 -12.98
C ASN A 356 18.85 18.74 -12.69
N PRO A 357 19.43 18.39 -11.53
CA PRO A 357 19.74 17.00 -11.19
C PRO A 357 18.51 16.11 -11.07
N PHE A 358 17.33 16.67 -10.74
CA PHE A 358 16.09 15.90 -10.69
C PHE A 358 15.79 15.22 -12.02
N PHE A 359 15.94 15.94 -13.14
CA PHE A 359 15.68 15.38 -14.47
C PHE A 359 16.71 14.31 -14.82
N ARG A 360 17.98 14.56 -14.55
CA ARG A 360 19.06 13.59 -14.79
C ARG A 360 18.84 12.28 -14.02
N ILE A 361 18.56 12.39 -12.72
CA ILE A 361 18.27 11.25 -11.83
C ILE A 361 17.03 10.49 -12.31
N SER A 362 15.94 11.20 -12.60
CA SER A 362 14.67 10.58 -12.96
C SER A 362 14.75 9.89 -14.32
N SER A 363 15.36 10.52 -15.32
CA SER A 363 15.54 9.91 -16.65
C SER A 363 16.50 8.73 -16.62
N LEU A 364 17.61 8.83 -15.87
CA LEU A 364 18.50 7.67 -15.69
C LEU A 364 17.78 6.52 -14.98
N SER A 365 16.98 6.82 -13.95
CA SER A 365 16.18 5.83 -13.24
C SER A 365 15.20 5.13 -14.19
N LEU A 366 14.48 5.87 -15.04
CA LEU A 366 13.52 5.29 -15.98
C LEU A 366 14.19 4.35 -17.00
N LEU A 367 15.35 4.75 -17.54
CA LEU A 367 16.11 3.97 -18.53
C LEU A 367 16.69 2.67 -17.93
N THR A 368 17.15 2.73 -16.68
CA THR A 368 17.88 1.63 -16.05
C THR A 368 16.99 0.67 -15.28
N PHE A 369 15.88 1.15 -14.74
CA PHE A 369 14.96 0.35 -13.93
C PHE A 369 14.17 -0.65 -14.77
N SER A 370 13.87 -1.80 -14.17
CA SER A 370 12.90 -2.77 -14.68
C SER A 370 12.28 -3.51 -13.50
N PRO A 371 10.97 -3.79 -13.53
CA PRO A 371 10.32 -4.60 -12.50
C PRO A 371 10.81 -6.06 -12.49
N LYS A 372 11.45 -6.52 -13.57
CA LYS A 372 12.08 -7.85 -13.68
C LYS A 372 13.55 -7.68 -14.05
N ASN A 373 14.45 -7.87 -13.08
CA ASN A 373 15.89 -7.75 -13.31
C ASN A 373 16.43 -8.73 -14.35
N SER A 374 15.81 -9.91 -14.49
CA SER A 374 16.19 -10.92 -15.47
C SER A 374 15.80 -10.58 -16.91
N LYS A 375 14.93 -9.57 -17.13
CA LYS A 375 14.49 -9.16 -18.46
C LYS A 375 15.67 -8.61 -19.26
N VAL A 376 15.79 -9.05 -20.52
CA VAL A 376 16.80 -8.59 -21.47
C VAL A 376 16.79 -7.06 -21.59
N ILE A 377 17.97 -6.46 -21.56
CA ILE A 377 18.18 -5.02 -21.73
C ILE A 377 18.36 -4.74 -23.22
N LYS A 378 17.65 -3.74 -23.74
CA LYS A 378 17.72 -3.39 -25.16
C LYS A 378 19.08 -2.73 -25.48
N PRO A 379 19.73 -3.10 -26.60
CA PRO A 379 21.11 -2.67 -26.88
C PRO A 379 21.31 -1.15 -26.93
N TYR A 380 20.31 -0.41 -27.44
CA TYR A 380 20.40 1.05 -27.54
C TYR A 380 20.49 1.73 -26.16
N ILE A 381 20.00 1.10 -25.08
CA ILE A 381 20.06 1.63 -23.72
C ILE A 381 21.51 1.73 -23.25
N PHE A 382 22.35 0.74 -23.59
CA PHE A 382 23.78 0.77 -23.29
C PHE A 382 24.47 1.97 -23.94
N ASN A 383 24.13 2.28 -25.20
CA ASN A 383 24.68 3.44 -25.89
C ASN A 383 24.27 4.75 -25.22
N ILE A 384 23.00 4.91 -24.86
CA ILE A 384 22.50 6.10 -24.15
C ILE A 384 23.23 6.30 -22.82
N ILE A 385 23.35 5.23 -22.03
CA ILE A 385 24.00 5.30 -20.72
C ILE A 385 25.49 5.62 -20.90
N TYR A 386 26.17 4.97 -21.84
CA TYR A 386 27.58 5.21 -22.11
C TYR A 386 27.86 6.67 -22.52
N GLU A 387 27.03 7.24 -23.39
CA GLU A 387 27.09 8.66 -23.77
C GLU A 387 26.94 9.61 -22.56
N PHE A 388 26.18 9.20 -21.55
CA PHE A 388 25.92 9.99 -20.34
C PHE A 388 26.99 9.83 -19.24
N LEU A 389 27.74 8.71 -19.22
CA LEU A 389 28.75 8.44 -18.18
C LEU A 389 29.74 9.59 -17.94
N PRO A 390 30.31 10.29 -18.95
CA PRO A 390 31.24 11.39 -18.70
C PRO A 390 30.67 12.50 -17.81
N ILE A 391 29.38 12.80 -17.92
CA ILE A 391 28.69 13.81 -17.10
C ILE A 391 28.61 13.35 -15.64
N LEU A 392 28.39 12.05 -15.40
CA LEU A 392 28.37 11.47 -14.06
C LEU A 392 29.71 11.60 -13.33
N PHE A 393 30.81 11.43 -14.05
CA PHE A 393 32.17 11.59 -13.47
C PHE A 393 32.50 13.05 -13.10
N ILE A 394 31.80 14.04 -13.68
CA ILE A 394 32.03 15.46 -13.42
C ILE A 394 31.07 16.00 -12.33
N GLU A 395 30.15 15.18 -11.83
CA GLU A 395 29.18 15.61 -10.81
C GLU A 395 29.87 15.97 -9.48
N ASN A 396 29.82 17.25 -9.13
CA ASN A 396 30.51 17.81 -7.98
C ASN A 396 29.74 17.58 -6.68
N ASP A 397 28.40 17.55 -6.74
CA ASP A 397 27.57 17.34 -5.56
C ASP A 397 27.65 15.89 -5.08
N ILE A 398 27.94 15.71 -3.79
CA ILE A 398 28.17 14.39 -3.19
C ILE A 398 26.87 13.60 -3.08
N GLU A 399 25.77 14.24 -2.73
CA GLU A 399 24.46 13.59 -2.57
C GLU A 399 23.94 13.12 -3.92
N ILE A 400 23.95 13.99 -4.93
CA ILE A 400 23.53 13.68 -6.30
C ILE A 400 24.39 12.55 -6.86
N ARG A 401 25.72 12.62 -6.69
CA ARG A 401 26.64 11.57 -7.14
C ARG A 401 26.38 10.23 -6.46
N ASN A 402 26.04 10.21 -5.17
CA ASN A 402 25.69 8.96 -4.47
C ASN A 402 24.36 8.38 -4.99
N ILE A 403 23.36 9.21 -5.31
CA ILE A 403 22.09 8.75 -5.91
C ILE A 403 22.36 8.16 -7.30
N LEU A 404 23.10 8.86 -8.15
CA LEU A 404 23.44 8.40 -9.50
C LEU A 404 24.28 7.10 -9.46
N PHE A 405 25.23 7.00 -8.52
CA PHE A 405 25.96 5.77 -8.24
C PHE A 405 25.01 4.61 -7.88
N SER A 406 24.03 4.86 -7.00
CA SER A 406 23.07 3.82 -6.61
C SER A 406 22.25 3.32 -7.79
N ILE A 407 21.85 4.22 -8.70
CA ILE A 407 21.11 3.85 -9.92
C ILE A 407 21.99 3.01 -10.86
N LEU A 408 23.23 3.44 -11.12
CA LEU A 408 24.18 2.67 -11.94
C LEU A 408 24.51 1.31 -11.32
N LYS A 409 24.70 1.24 -10.01
CA LYS A 409 24.92 -0.02 -9.29
C LYS A 409 23.75 -0.98 -9.52
N ASN A 410 22.52 -0.51 -9.40
CA ASN A 410 21.33 -1.33 -9.67
C ASN A 410 21.27 -1.77 -11.13
N PHE A 411 21.70 -0.92 -12.07
CA PHE A 411 21.81 -1.27 -13.48
C PHE A 411 22.86 -2.37 -13.73
N ILE A 412 24.04 -2.29 -13.10
CA ILE A 412 25.08 -3.34 -13.19
C ILE A 412 24.56 -4.67 -12.62
N ILE A 413 23.84 -4.62 -11.50
CA ILE A 413 23.18 -5.80 -10.91
C ILE A 413 22.14 -6.38 -11.88
N ARG A 414 21.38 -5.52 -12.57
CA ARG A 414 20.43 -5.96 -13.62
C ARG A 414 21.13 -6.62 -14.79
N ILE A 415 22.26 -6.09 -15.27
CA ILE A 415 23.07 -6.70 -16.34
C ILE A 415 23.46 -8.13 -15.93
N ARG A 416 23.96 -8.31 -14.70
CA ARG A 416 24.29 -9.62 -14.15
C ARG A 416 23.10 -10.58 -14.08
N ASP A 417 22.01 -10.13 -13.46
CA ASP A 417 20.83 -10.98 -13.25
C ASP A 417 20.22 -11.40 -14.61
N SER A 418 20.23 -10.49 -15.58
CA SER A 418 19.83 -10.76 -16.96
C SER A 418 20.81 -11.69 -17.68
N SER A 419 22.14 -11.47 -17.57
CA SER A 419 23.14 -12.34 -18.22
C SER A 419 23.06 -13.76 -17.69
N TYR A 420 22.87 -13.94 -16.38
CA TYR A 420 22.66 -15.26 -15.78
C TYR A 420 21.40 -15.95 -16.32
N SER A 421 20.29 -15.21 -16.42
CA SER A 421 19.04 -15.73 -16.98
C SER A 421 19.21 -16.15 -18.44
N ILE A 422 19.81 -15.27 -19.26
CA ILE A 422 20.07 -15.51 -20.69
C ILE A 422 20.98 -16.73 -20.87
N ASN A 423 22.10 -16.80 -20.13
CA ASN A 423 23.03 -17.92 -20.23
C ASN A 423 22.36 -19.26 -19.84
N ARG A 424 21.57 -19.27 -18.76
CA ARG A 424 20.79 -20.45 -18.36
C ARG A 424 19.82 -20.88 -19.47
N GLU A 425 19.14 -19.94 -20.11
CA GLU A 425 18.21 -20.21 -21.21
C GLU A 425 18.93 -20.76 -22.44
N VAL A 426 20.04 -20.15 -22.85
CA VAL A 426 20.90 -20.63 -23.95
C VAL A 426 21.41 -22.05 -23.68
N LEU A 427 21.88 -22.35 -22.46
CA LEU A 427 22.31 -23.71 -22.09
C LEU A 427 21.17 -24.73 -22.16
N ASN A 428 19.96 -24.35 -21.77
CA ASN A 428 18.79 -25.23 -21.86
C ASN A 428 18.38 -25.49 -23.31
N LEU A 429 18.37 -24.46 -24.16
CA LEU A 429 18.07 -24.59 -25.57
C LEU A 429 19.13 -25.41 -26.31
N ASN A 430 20.42 -25.20 -26.03
CA ASN A 430 21.50 -26.03 -26.58
C ASN A 430 21.40 -27.50 -26.15
N LYS A 431 21.02 -27.79 -24.88
CA LYS A 431 20.74 -29.17 -24.44
C LYS A 431 19.57 -29.81 -25.19
N LYS A 432 18.54 -29.02 -25.54
CA LYS A 432 17.44 -29.50 -26.38
C LYS A 432 17.92 -29.77 -27.81
N LEU A 433 18.71 -28.87 -28.40
CA LEU A 433 19.33 -29.01 -29.74
C LEU A 433 20.09 -30.34 -29.86
N ASN A 434 20.86 -30.69 -28.83
CA ASN A 434 21.64 -31.93 -28.81
C ASN A 434 20.77 -33.20 -28.69
N LYS A 435 19.52 -33.08 -28.22
CA LYS A 435 18.59 -34.21 -28.03
C LYS A 435 17.54 -34.32 -29.14
N LYS A 436 17.14 -33.21 -29.74
CA LYS A 436 16.10 -33.09 -30.77
C LYS A 436 16.39 -31.88 -31.66
N LYS A 437 15.98 -31.96 -32.93
CA LYS A 437 16.06 -30.83 -33.86
C LYS A 437 15.12 -29.72 -33.37
N LEU A 438 15.67 -28.52 -33.14
CA LEU A 438 14.90 -27.32 -32.78
C LEU A 438 14.23 -26.73 -34.02
N ASN A 439 13.18 -25.94 -33.81
CA ASN A 439 12.56 -25.17 -34.88
C ASN A 439 13.40 -23.92 -35.22
N ASN A 440 13.19 -23.34 -36.41
CA ASN A 440 13.94 -22.15 -36.85
C ASN A 440 13.81 -20.98 -35.87
N ASP A 441 12.64 -20.78 -35.26
CA ASP A 441 12.39 -19.72 -34.27
C ASP A 441 13.25 -19.89 -33.01
N GLU A 442 13.45 -21.14 -32.56
CA GLU A 442 14.28 -21.44 -31.38
C GLU A 442 15.77 -21.23 -31.68
N LEU A 443 16.21 -21.49 -32.92
CA LEU A 443 17.58 -21.20 -33.34
C LEU A 443 17.83 -19.68 -33.42
N MET A 444 16.91 -18.92 -34.01
CA MET A 444 16.98 -17.46 -34.04
C MET A 444 16.97 -16.86 -32.63
N LEU A 445 16.18 -17.44 -31.71
CA LEU A 445 16.18 -17.03 -30.32
C LEU A 445 17.54 -17.23 -29.66
N ILE A 446 18.20 -18.38 -29.85
CA ILE A 446 19.55 -18.61 -29.33
C ILE A 446 20.54 -17.54 -29.83
N ASP A 447 20.51 -17.24 -31.12
CA ASP A 447 21.43 -16.27 -31.71
C ASP A 447 21.17 -14.85 -31.18
N ASN A 448 19.90 -14.43 -31.07
CA ASN A 448 19.52 -13.15 -30.47
C ASN A 448 19.96 -13.04 -29.00
N LEU A 449 19.83 -14.13 -28.23
CA LEU A 449 20.27 -14.19 -26.84
C LEU A 449 21.80 -14.10 -26.72
N LYS A 450 22.56 -14.74 -27.63
CA LYS A 450 24.02 -14.62 -27.67
C LYS A 450 24.48 -13.21 -28.06
N VAL A 451 23.81 -12.58 -29.02
CA VAL A 451 24.08 -11.17 -29.38
C VAL A 451 23.87 -10.28 -28.16
N SER A 452 22.78 -10.50 -27.41
CA SER A 452 22.51 -9.74 -26.17
C SER A 452 23.63 -9.93 -25.13
N LEU A 453 24.19 -11.13 -24.97
CA LEU A 453 25.33 -11.36 -24.07
C LEU A 453 26.59 -10.59 -24.52
N ASN A 454 26.86 -10.56 -25.82
CA ASN A 454 27.98 -9.80 -26.36
C ASN A 454 27.80 -8.30 -26.11
N ASP A 455 26.58 -7.75 -26.30
CA ASP A 455 26.28 -6.35 -26.01
C ASP A 455 26.56 -6.00 -24.54
N TYR A 456 26.25 -6.92 -23.62
CA TYR A 456 26.49 -6.73 -22.19
C TYR A 456 27.99 -6.70 -21.88
N GLN A 457 28.74 -7.64 -22.46
CA GLN A 457 30.20 -7.71 -22.31
C GLN A 457 30.86 -6.46 -22.89
N ASP A 458 30.45 -6.03 -24.08
CA ASP A 458 30.98 -4.84 -24.75
C ASP A 458 30.73 -3.56 -23.93
N PHE A 459 29.54 -3.42 -23.35
CA PHE A 459 29.25 -2.30 -22.45
C PHE A 459 30.12 -2.32 -21.19
N LEU A 460 30.31 -3.49 -20.55
CA LEU A 460 31.15 -3.61 -19.36
C LEU A 460 32.62 -3.32 -19.66
N ASN A 461 33.15 -3.79 -20.80
CA ASN A 461 34.50 -3.48 -21.24
C ASN A 461 34.69 -1.98 -21.45
N LYS A 462 33.77 -1.33 -22.16
CA LYS A 462 33.79 0.13 -22.35
C LYS A 462 33.70 0.90 -21.03
N LEU A 463 32.91 0.41 -20.07
CA LEU A 463 32.81 1.00 -18.74
C LEU A 463 34.15 0.86 -17.97
N ILE A 464 34.82 -0.29 -18.07
CA ILE A 464 36.14 -0.52 -17.47
C ILE A 464 37.18 0.42 -18.09
N ASP A 465 37.20 0.59 -19.41
CA ASP A 465 38.09 1.53 -20.09
C ASP A 465 37.89 2.97 -19.58
N LEU A 466 36.62 3.39 -19.43
CA LEU A 466 36.29 4.70 -18.89
C LEU A 466 36.73 4.85 -17.41
N ILE A 467 36.58 3.81 -16.60
CA ILE A 467 37.07 3.78 -15.21
C ILE A 467 38.59 3.94 -15.19
N HIS A 468 39.33 3.21 -16.05
CA HIS A 468 40.78 3.33 -16.15
C HIS A 468 41.22 4.76 -16.49
N LEU A 469 40.56 5.40 -17.46
CA LEU A 469 40.83 6.80 -17.80
C LEU A 469 40.60 7.73 -16.60
N ASN A 470 39.61 7.45 -15.75
CA ASN A 470 39.28 8.25 -14.58
C ASN A 470 40.11 7.92 -13.31
N LEU A 471 41.05 6.97 -13.40
CA LEU A 471 42.01 6.62 -12.35
C LEU A 471 43.43 7.18 -12.63
N LEU A 472 43.62 7.85 -13.78
CA LEU A 472 44.91 8.43 -14.12
C LEU A 472 45.35 9.51 -13.11
N PRO A 473 46.66 9.62 -12.84
CA PRO A 473 47.19 10.63 -11.94
C PRO A 473 46.89 12.04 -12.44
N GLY A 474 46.62 12.97 -11.52
CA GLY A 474 46.28 14.37 -11.83
C GLY A 474 44.78 14.65 -12.01
N LEU A 475 43.92 13.63 -11.97
CA LEU A 475 42.47 13.82 -11.94
C LEU A 475 41.96 14.20 -10.56
N SER A 476 40.77 14.82 -10.51
CA SER A 476 40.17 15.25 -9.26
C SER A 476 39.85 14.05 -8.36
N TYR A 477 39.98 14.25 -7.03
CA TYR A 477 39.64 13.23 -6.04
C TYR A 477 38.24 12.64 -6.26
N GLN A 478 37.29 13.48 -6.67
CA GLN A 478 35.90 13.08 -6.90
C GLN A 478 35.76 12.07 -8.03
N LYS A 479 36.47 12.27 -9.16
CA LYS A 479 36.52 11.35 -10.29
C LYS A 479 37.12 10.01 -9.88
N VAL A 480 38.27 10.06 -9.23
CA VAL A 480 38.99 8.85 -8.76
C VAL A 480 38.14 8.07 -7.76
N SER A 481 37.52 8.75 -6.79
CA SER A 481 36.63 8.13 -5.80
C SER A 481 35.42 7.44 -6.44
N PHE A 482 34.77 8.10 -7.40
CA PHE A 482 33.64 7.53 -8.12
C PHE A 482 34.05 6.34 -9.01
N ALA A 483 35.17 6.45 -9.72
CA ALA A 483 35.76 5.36 -10.50
C ALA A 483 36.03 4.12 -9.64
N LEU A 484 36.65 4.29 -8.47
CA LEU A 484 36.93 3.21 -7.53
C LEU A 484 35.64 2.57 -6.97
N LYS A 485 34.61 3.37 -6.67
CA LYS A 485 33.30 2.86 -6.25
C LYS A 485 32.66 2.00 -7.33
N LEU A 486 32.69 2.44 -8.59
CA LEU A 486 32.17 1.68 -9.74
C LEU A 486 32.98 0.40 -9.97
N LEU A 487 34.30 0.48 -9.93
CA LEU A 487 35.18 -0.70 -10.07
C LEU A 487 34.86 -1.76 -9.01
N ASN A 488 34.76 -1.34 -7.74
CA ASN A 488 34.36 -2.23 -6.65
C ASN A 488 32.97 -2.83 -6.85
N CYS A 489 32.05 -2.06 -7.44
CA CYS A 489 30.71 -2.56 -7.77
C CYS A 489 30.78 -3.65 -8.84
N ILE A 490 31.57 -3.47 -9.91
CA ILE A 490 31.72 -4.47 -10.98
C ILE A 490 32.34 -5.75 -10.41
N ILE A 491 33.43 -5.62 -9.65
CA ILE A 491 34.12 -6.75 -9.01
C ILE A 491 33.17 -7.55 -8.12
N LYS A 492 32.41 -6.87 -7.24
CA LYS A 492 31.46 -7.53 -6.33
C LYS A 492 30.22 -8.09 -7.01
N SER A 493 29.93 -7.66 -8.24
CA SER A 493 28.75 -8.14 -8.93
C SER A 493 28.95 -9.55 -9.48
N ASP A 494 30.17 -10.07 -9.60
CA ASP A 494 30.43 -11.37 -10.25
C ASP A 494 29.74 -11.45 -11.64
N CYS A 495 29.80 -10.36 -12.42
CA CYS A 495 29.31 -10.35 -13.80
C CYS A 495 30.20 -11.29 -14.64
N TYR A 496 29.64 -12.40 -15.11
CA TYR A 496 30.28 -13.36 -16.02
C TYR A 496 30.31 -12.86 -17.46
#